data_AF-A0A0P0X6F8-F1
#
_entry.id   AF-A0A0P0X6F8-F1
#
_cell.length_a   1.000
_cell.length_b   1.000
_cell.length_c   1.000
_cell.angle_alpha   90.00
_cell.angle_beta   90.00
_cell.angle_gamma   90.00
#
_symmetry.space_group_name_H-M   'P 1'
#
loop_
_entity.id
_entity.type
_entity.pdbx_description
1 polymer ?
#
loop_
_entity_poly.entity_id
_entity_poly.type
_entity_poly.pdbx_seq_one_letter_code
_entity_poly.pdbx_strand_id
1 'polypeptide(L)'
;YILLVNIFIGGCQIDSITTGASVLVEGVIASSQGGKQKVELKVSKISVIGESDPTSFPIQKKRASREFLRTVAHLRPRTNTFGAVARVRNALAYATHKFFQDNGFVWVASPIITASDCEGAGEQFYVTTLISNSAEGGSLVKDIPSTKDGRVDWSQDFFCKPAFLTVSGQLNGETYATALSDVYTFGPTFRAENSNTSRHLAEFWVSQYSFTFMFLSEF
;
A
#
# COMPACT_ATOMS: atom_id res chain seq x y z
N TYR A 1 19.63 -0.33 1.63
CA TYR A 1 20.06 0.03 3.00
C TYR A 1 20.38 1.52 3.04
N ILE A 2 19.48 2.35 3.59
CA ILE A 2 19.87 3.72 3.97
C ILE A 2 20.64 3.55 5.27
N LEU A 3 21.95 3.33 5.17
CA LEU A 3 22.82 3.38 6.32
C LEU A 3 22.79 4.81 6.85
N LEU A 4 22.36 4.98 8.08
CA LEU A 4 22.69 6.16 8.88
C LEU A 4 24.21 6.11 9.12
N VAL A 5 24.99 6.58 8.15
CA VAL A 5 26.41 6.81 8.33
C VAL A 5 26.56 8.24 8.84
N ASN A 6 27.21 8.41 9.98
CA ASN A 6 27.65 9.73 10.39
C ASN A 6 28.66 10.24 9.37
N ILE A 7 28.40 11.43 8.87
CA ILE A 7 29.21 12.11 7.87
C ILE A 7 30.14 13.05 8.62
N PHE A 8 31.45 12.76 8.61
CA PHE A 8 32.45 13.67 9.16
C PHE A 8 33.02 14.53 8.03
N ILE A 9 32.75 15.83 8.10
CA ILE A 9 33.13 16.79 7.06
C ILE A 9 34.15 17.76 7.67
N GLY A 10 35.37 17.76 7.13
CA GLY A 10 36.36 18.78 7.42
C GLY A 10 36.22 19.96 6.45
N GLY A 11 35.70 21.09 6.94
CA GLY A 11 35.91 22.42 6.34
C GLY A 11 35.53 22.63 4.87
N CYS A 12 34.25 22.54 4.49
CA CYS A 12 33.61 23.41 3.47
C CYS A 12 32.14 23.00 3.20
N GLN A 13 31.29 24.01 2.98
CA GLN A 13 29.98 23.95 2.28
C GLN A 13 28.80 23.17 2.90
N ILE A 14 28.76 22.98 4.22
CA ILE A 14 27.64 22.27 4.88
C ILE A 14 26.44 23.20 5.14
N ASP A 15 26.67 24.49 5.36
CA ASP A 15 25.66 25.39 5.93
C ASP A 15 24.43 25.57 5.03
N SER A 16 24.54 25.29 3.72
CA SER A 16 23.43 25.31 2.78
C SER A 16 22.61 24.03 2.73
N ILE A 17 23.06 22.93 3.35
CA ILE A 17 22.37 21.63 3.28
C ILE A 17 21.33 21.54 4.38
N THR A 18 20.07 21.50 3.95
CA THR A 18 18.90 21.57 4.82
C THR A 18 18.20 20.22 4.96
N THR A 19 17.26 20.12 5.90
CA THR A 19 16.45 18.90 6.07
C THR A 19 15.62 18.64 4.81
N GLY A 20 15.64 17.39 4.33
CA GLY A 20 14.92 16.98 3.14
C GLY A 20 15.70 17.12 1.83
N ALA A 21 16.87 17.77 1.86
CA ALA A 21 17.76 17.86 0.70
C ALA A 21 18.30 16.48 0.30
N SER A 22 18.56 16.32 -0.99
CA SER A 22 19.18 15.12 -1.57
C SER A 22 20.63 15.43 -1.92
N VAL A 23 21.56 14.60 -1.44
CA VAL A 23 23.00 14.82 -1.58
C VAL A 23 23.70 13.57 -2.09
N LEU A 24 24.71 13.76 -2.94
CA LEU A 24 25.73 12.78 -3.26
C LEU A 24 26.93 13.04 -2.34
N VAL A 25 27.42 12.01 -1.65
CA VAL A 25 28.55 12.11 -0.74
C VAL A 25 29.58 11.08 -1.13
N GLU A 26 30.79 11.54 -1.44
CA GLU A 26 31.95 10.73 -1.79
C GLU A 26 32.97 10.83 -0.65
N GLY A 27 33.61 9.72 -0.30
CA GLY A 27 34.54 9.67 0.81
C GLY A 27 35.07 8.28 1.11
N VAL A 28 35.87 8.19 2.17
CA VAL A 28 36.49 6.94 2.65
C VAL A 28 35.79 6.49 3.93
N ILE A 29 35.35 5.23 3.98
CA ILE A 29 34.82 4.63 5.21
C ILE A 29 35.99 4.38 6.17
N ALA A 30 35.87 4.87 7.40
CA ALA A 30 36.86 4.68 8.45
C ALA A 30 36.21 4.26 9.77
N SER A 31 36.99 3.66 10.66
CA SER A 31 36.54 3.41 12.04
C SER A 31 36.20 4.72 12.72
N SER A 32 35.05 4.76 13.39
CA SER A 32 34.60 6.00 14.02
C SER A 32 35.46 6.37 15.23
N GLN A 33 35.75 7.66 15.38
CA GLN A 33 36.40 8.20 16.59
C GLN A 33 35.40 8.39 17.75
N GLY A 34 34.10 8.30 17.48
CA GLY A 34 33.03 8.45 18.48
C GLY A 34 32.55 7.12 19.05
N GLY A 35 31.95 7.16 20.25
CA GLY A 35 31.46 5.96 20.95
C GLY A 35 30.08 5.42 20.53
N LYS A 36 29.34 6.12 19.65
CA LYS A 36 27.95 5.76 19.30
C LYS A 36 27.80 4.92 18.03
N GLN A 37 28.89 4.71 17.27
CA GLN A 37 28.87 3.99 16.00
C GLN A 37 30.22 3.31 15.73
N LYS A 38 30.23 2.26 14.91
CA LYS A 38 31.47 1.52 14.57
C LYS A 38 32.28 2.17 13.45
N VAL A 39 31.60 2.79 12.47
CA VAL A 39 32.21 3.35 11.26
C VAL A 39 31.60 4.71 10.94
N GLU A 40 32.36 5.55 10.24
CA GLU A 40 31.95 6.86 9.73
C GLU A 40 32.50 7.08 8.32
N LEU A 41 31.85 7.96 7.56
CA LEU A 41 32.31 8.36 6.23
C LEU A 41 33.12 9.65 6.36
N LYS A 42 34.42 9.60 6.09
CA LYS A 42 35.27 10.78 5.96
C LYS A 42 35.08 11.36 4.56
N VAL A 43 34.40 12.50 4.49
CA VAL A 43 33.98 13.09 3.22
C VAL A 43 35.15 13.71 2.48
N SER A 44 35.31 13.32 1.22
CA SER A 44 36.23 13.97 0.27
C SER A 44 35.49 14.96 -0.64
N LYS A 45 34.22 14.69 -0.96
CA LYS A 45 33.39 15.56 -1.79
C LYS A 45 31.91 15.38 -1.47
N ILE A 46 31.17 16.49 -1.51
CA ILE A 46 29.72 16.53 -1.36
C ILE A 46 29.13 17.31 -2.53
N SER A 47 27.99 16.86 -3.04
CA SER A 47 27.27 17.55 -4.12
C SER A 47 25.78 17.52 -3.81
N VAL A 48 25.14 18.69 -3.82
CA VAL A 48 23.68 18.80 -3.65
C VAL A 48 23.02 18.45 -4.98
N ILE A 49 22.19 17.41 -4.97
CA ILE A 49 21.44 16.94 -6.14
C ILE A 49 20.08 17.65 -6.19
N GLY A 50 19.47 17.85 -5.03
CA GLY A 50 18.18 18.51 -4.90
C GLY A 50 18.12 19.30 -3.61
N GLU A 51 17.90 20.60 -3.74
CA GLU A 51 17.72 21.50 -2.60
C GLU A 51 16.37 21.25 -1.91
N SER A 52 16.26 21.70 -0.66
CA SER A 52 15.03 21.65 0.13
C SER A 52 14.88 22.97 0.86
N ASP A 53 13.80 23.70 0.61
CA ASP A 53 13.56 24.94 1.33
C ASP A 53 13.08 24.64 2.77
N PRO A 54 13.80 25.10 3.81
CA PRO A 54 13.43 24.88 5.20
C PRO A 54 12.06 25.45 5.58
N THR A 55 11.57 26.46 4.88
CA THR A 55 10.30 27.12 5.21
C THR A 55 9.10 26.37 4.65
N SER A 56 9.25 25.69 3.51
CA SER A 56 8.19 24.92 2.86
C SER A 56 8.22 23.42 3.15
N PHE A 57 9.37 22.84 3.52
CA PHE A 57 9.45 21.40 3.79
C PHE A 57 8.60 21.00 5.02
N PRO A 58 7.61 20.10 4.89
CA PRO A 58 6.64 19.89 5.97
C PRO A 58 7.22 19.11 7.18
N ILE A 59 8.21 18.24 6.97
CA ILE A 59 8.77 17.38 8.03
C ILE A 59 10.05 18.00 8.60
N GLN A 60 9.89 18.86 9.59
CA GLN A 60 11.00 19.56 10.25
C GLN A 60 11.77 18.69 11.26
N LYS A 61 12.92 19.18 11.75
CA LYS A 61 13.73 18.55 12.83
C LYS A 61 13.06 18.61 14.22
N LYS A 62 11.75 18.40 14.28
CA LYS A 62 10.95 18.32 15.51
C LYS A 62 10.03 17.10 15.43
N ARG A 63 9.58 16.62 16.58
CA ARG A 63 8.65 15.50 16.63
C ARG A 63 7.35 15.88 15.93
N ALA A 64 7.00 15.15 14.87
CA ALA A 64 5.71 15.26 14.20
C ALA A 64 4.68 14.33 14.87
N SER A 65 3.43 14.78 14.98
CA SER A 65 2.33 13.92 15.42
C SER A 65 1.96 12.90 14.34
N ARG A 66 1.31 11.80 14.74
CA ARG A 66 0.87 10.78 13.77
C ARG A 66 -0.22 11.33 12.86
N GLU A 67 -1.07 12.20 13.39
CA GLU A 67 -2.16 12.90 12.72
C GLU A 67 -1.61 13.81 11.62
N PHE A 68 -0.59 14.62 11.92
CA PHE A 68 0.10 15.41 10.91
C PHE A 68 0.76 14.53 9.85
N LEU A 69 1.42 13.44 10.24
CA LEU A 69 2.05 12.53 9.27
C LEU A 69 1.03 11.82 8.35
N ARG A 70 -0.26 11.75 8.71
CA ARG A 70 -1.32 11.29 7.81
C ARG A 70 -1.64 12.33 6.73
N THR A 71 -1.52 13.63 6.99
CA THR A 71 -1.77 14.68 5.98
C THR A 71 -0.66 14.76 4.93
N VAL A 72 0.57 14.34 5.28
CA VAL A 72 1.72 14.22 4.37
C VAL A 72 2.12 12.75 4.15
N ALA A 73 1.13 11.89 3.88
CA ALA A 73 1.33 10.45 3.72
C ALA A 73 2.38 10.07 2.66
N HIS A 74 2.57 10.90 1.62
CA HIS A 74 3.59 10.72 0.59
C HIS A 74 5.02 10.93 1.11
N LEU A 75 5.22 11.67 2.21
CA LEU A 75 6.54 11.93 2.80
C LEU A 75 6.79 11.13 4.09
N ARG A 76 5.75 10.70 4.81
CA ARG A 76 5.92 10.01 6.12
C ARG A 76 6.86 8.81 6.10
N PRO A 77 7.01 7.99 5.02
CA PRO A 77 7.97 6.87 5.03
C PRO A 77 9.43 7.30 5.19
N ARG A 78 9.74 8.59 4.96
CA ARG A 78 11.06 9.20 5.21
C ARG A 78 11.33 9.47 6.70
N THR A 79 10.34 9.30 7.57
CA THR A 79 10.53 9.34 9.02
C THR A 79 10.96 7.98 9.57
N ASN A 80 11.67 7.96 10.70
CA ASN A 80 12.16 6.72 11.30
C ASN A 80 11.04 5.70 11.57
N THR A 81 9.93 6.14 12.19
CA THR A 81 8.82 5.26 12.58
C THR A 81 8.12 4.67 11.36
N PHE A 82 7.66 5.49 10.42
CA PHE A 82 6.91 4.96 9.27
C PHE A 82 7.82 4.26 8.26
N GLY A 83 9.09 4.64 8.17
CA GLY A 83 10.09 3.87 7.44
C GLY A 83 10.30 2.48 8.04
N ALA A 84 10.33 2.37 9.37
CA ALA A 84 10.40 1.07 10.06
C ALA A 84 9.13 0.24 9.81
N VAL A 85 7.95 0.85 9.96
CA VAL A 85 6.66 0.18 9.67
C VAL A 85 6.62 -0.35 8.24
N ALA A 86 7.05 0.43 7.25
CA ALA A 86 7.09 0.00 5.85
C ALA A 86 8.03 -1.20 5.63
N ARG A 87 9.21 -1.20 6.25
CA ARG A 87 10.15 -2.34 6.18
C ARG A 87 9.63 -3.59 6.86
N VAL A 88 8.99 -3.45 8.03
CA VAL A 88 8.35 -4.57 8.72
C VAL A 88 7.21 -5.14 7.87
N ARG A 89 6.36 -4.29 7.28
CA ARG A 89 5.30 -4.73 6.36
C ARG A 89 5.86 -5.51 5.17
N ASN A 90 6.96 -5.04 4.57
CA ASN A 90 7.64 -5.76 3.48
C ASN A 90 8.16 -7.12 3.93
N ALA A 91 8.82 -7.18 5.10
CA ALA A 91 9.33 -8.45 5.64
C ALA A 91 8.21 -9.45 5.94
N LEU A 92 7.07 -8.97 6.47
CA LEU A 92 5.88 -9.79 6.70
C LEU A 92 5.31 -10.34 5.38
N ALA A 93 5.13 -9.50 4.36
CA ALA A 93 4.64 -9.94 3.06
C ALA A 93 5.56 -11.02 2.44
N TYR A 94 6.86 -10.80 2.47
CA TYR A 94 7.85 -11.79 2.02
C TYR A 94 7.75 -13.10 2.82
N ALA A 95 7.67 -13.01 4.16
CA ALA A 95 7.57 -14.19 5.01
C ALA A 95 6.27 -14.98 4.77
N THR A 96 5.14 -14.30 4.53
CA THR A 96 3.86 -14.94 4.18
C THR A 96 3.98 -15.72 2.88
N HIS A 97 4.48 -15.09 1.81
CA HIS A 97 4.69 -15.79 0.53
C HIS A 97 5.66 -16.95 0.65
N LYS A 98 6.77 -16.75 1.38
CA LYS A 98 7.76 -17.80 1.61
C LYS A 98 7.15 -18.99 2.35
N PHE A 99 6.40 -18.75 3.43
CA PHE A 99 5.75 -19.81 4.18
C PHE A 99 4.84 -20.65 3.29
N PHE A 100 3.94 -20.03 2.53
CA PHE A 100 3.01 -20.76 1.68
C PHE A 100 3.74 -21.55 0.58
N GLN A 101 4.73 -20.95 -0.08
CA GLN A 101 5.48 -21.63 -1.15
C GLN A 101 6.36 -22.76 -0.62
N ASP A 102 7.02 -22.59 0.53
CA ASP A 102 7.80 -23.66 1.17
C ASP A 102 6.92 -24.86 1.58
N ASN A 103 5.63 -24.63 1.84
CA ASN A 103 4.63 -25.66 2.17
C ASN A 103 3.82 -26.13 0.94
N GLY A 104 4.26 -25.82 -0.28
CA GLY A 104 3.66 -26.34 -1.51
C GLY A 104 2.38 -25.65 -1.99
N PHE A 105 1.94 -24.57 -1.35
CA PHE A 105 0.76 -23.83 -1.79
C PHE A 105 1.04 -23.03 -3.07
N VAL A 106 0.02 -22.95 -3.92
CA VAL A 106 0.02 -22.12 -5.12
C VAL A 106 -0.65 -20.78 -4.85
N TRP A 107 0.03 -19.68 -5.18
CA TRP A 107 -0.58 -18.36 -5.13
C TRP A 107 -1.55 -18.17 -6.29
N VAL A 108 -2.78 -17.76 -5.97
CA VAL A 108 -3.82 -17.46 -6.94
C VAL A 108 -4.23 -16.00 -6.83
N ALA A 109 -4.13 -15.28 -7.95
CA ALA A 109 -4.63 -13.91 -8.05
C ALA A 109 -6.14 -13.92 -8.29
N SER A 110 -6.92 -13.74 -7.22
CA SER A 110 -8.38 -13.64 -7.31
C SER A 110 -8.82 -12.32 -7.98
N PRO A 111 -9.92 -12.31 -8.74
CA PRO A 111 -10.47 -11.09 -9.34
C PRO A 111 -10.80 -10.03 -8.27
N ILE A 112 -10.45 -8.77 -8.57
CA ILE A 112 -10.81 -7.62 -7.73
C ILE A 112 -12.22 -7.13 -8.06
N ILE A 113 -12.58 -7.10 -9.35
CA ILE A 113 -13.94 -6.76 -9.80
C ILE A 113 -14.77 -8.04 -9.80
N THR A 114 -15.91 -8.02 -9.12
CA THR A 114 -16.80 -9.16 -8.94
C THR A 114 -18.26 -8.78 -9.16
N ALA A 115 -19.09 -9.75 -9.53
CA ALA A 115 -20.55 -9.64 -9.51
C ALA A 115 -21.18 -10.41 -8.34
N SER A 116 -20.35 -10.92 -7.43
CA SER A 116 -20.74 -11.73 -6.28
C SER A 116 -20.46 -11.00 -4.99
N ASP A 117 -21.41 -11.08 -4.07
CA ASP A 117 -21.18 -10.80 -2.65
C ASP A 117 -20.75 -12.09 -1.97
N CYS A 118 -19.48 -12.15 -1.55
CA CYS A 118 -18.90 -13.32 -0.88
C CYS A 118 -19.35 -13.43 0.59
N GLU A 119 -19.61 -12.32 1.28
CA GLU A 119 -19.94 -12.30 2.71
C GLU A 119 -21.44 -12.11 2.97
N GLY A 120 -22.23 -11.75 1.96
CA GLY A 120 -23.70 -11.74 1.99
C GLY A 120 -24.33 -10.67 2.90
N ALA A 121 -23.54 -9.73 3.42
CA ALA A 121 -23.99 -8.78 4.44
C ALA A 121 -23.26 -7.42 4.41
N GLY A 122 -22.32 -7.21 3.50
CA GLY A 122 -21.48 -6.01 3.48
C GLY A 122 -21.93 -5.00 2.43
N GLU A 123 -21.86 -3.70 2.74
CA GLU A 123 -21.91 -2.67 1.71
C GLU A 123 -20.67 -2.82 0.80
N GLN A 124 -20.90 -2.98 -0.51
CA GLN A 124 -19.85 -3.12 -1.51
C GLN A 124 -19.71 -1.83 -2.33
N PHE A 125 -18.49 -1.50 -2.75
CA PHE A 125 -18.27 -0.43 -3.72
C PHE A 125 -18.71 -0.88 -5.11
N TYR A 126 -19.57 -0.11 -5.76
CA TYR A 126 -19.92 -0.32 -7.16
C TYR A 126 -18.77 0.09 -8.09
N VAL A 127 -18.57 -0.70 -9.14
CA VAL A 127 -17.65 -0.40 -10.24
C VAL A 127 -18.51 -0.28 -11.50
N THR A 128 -18.55 0.92 -12.08
CA THR A 128 -19.43 1.23 -13.21
C THR A 128 -18.73 2.11 -14.24
N THR A 129 -19.13 1.93 -15.50
CA THR A 129 -18.73 2.79 -16.63
C THR A 129 -19.84 3.72 -17.09
N LEU A 130 -21.05 3.59 -16.52
CA LEU A 130 -22.21 4.42 -16.86
C LEU A 130 -22.03 5.90 -16.46
N ILE A 131 -21.17 6.14 -15.46
CA ILE A 131 -20.84 7.49 -14.98
C ILE A 131 -19.44 7.83 -15.51
N SER A 132 -19.39 8.59 -16.60
CA SER A 132 -18.16 9.21 -17.08
C SER A 132 -17.91 10.50 -16.33
N ASN A 133 -16.68 10.74 -15.89
CA ASN A 133 -16.26 12.04 -15.39
C ASN A 133 -15.10 12.55 -16.27
N SER A 134 -15.35 12.60 -17.58
CA SER A 134 -14.43 13.22 -18.54
C SER A 134 -14.35 14.73 -18.30
N ALA A 135 -13.18 15.32 -18.57
CA ALA A 135 -12.90 16.75 -18.39
C ALA A 135 -13.85 17.69 -19.16
N GLU A 136 -14.61 17.17 -20.12
CA GLU A 136 -15.59 17.90 -20.94
C GLU A 136 -17.00 17.98 -20.32
N GLY A 137 -17.14 17.66 -19.03
CA GLY A 137 -18.41 17.61 -18.33
C GLY A 137 -18.81 16.17 -18.09
N GLY A 138 -18.93 15.77 -16.83
CA GLY A 138 -19.31 14.42 -16.46
C GLY A 138 -20.74 14.06 -16.91
N SER A 139 -21.04 12.76 -16.93
CA SER A 139 -22.37 12.23 -17.20
C SER A 139 -23.40 12.95 -16.33
N LEU A 140 -24.45 13.50 -16.96
CA LEU A 140 -25.59 14.00 -16.20
C LEU A 140 -26.37 12.78 -15.67
N VAL A 141 -27.01 12.92 -14.51
CA VAL A 141 -27.82 11.83 -13.92
C VAL A 141 -28.87 11.31 -14.91
N LYS A 142 -29.44 12.20 -15.74
CA LYS A 142 -30.41 11.86 -16.79
C LYS A 142 -29.85 10.99 -17.92
N ASP A 143 -28.52 10.94 -18.08
CA ASP A 143 -27.84 10.17 -19.13
C ASP A 143 -27.53 8.74 -18.67
N ILE A 144 -27.70 8.43 -17.38
CA ILE A 144 -27.56 7.06 -16.85
C ILE A 144 -28.74 6.24 -17.39
N PRO A 145 -28.49 5.14 -18.12
CA PRO A 145 -29.56 4.30 -18.65
C PRO A 145 -30.50 3.80 -17.55
N SER A 146 -31.80 3.90 -17.79
CA SER A 146 -32.83 3.51 -16.84
C SER A 146 -33.84 2.53 -17.45
N THR A 147 -34.20 1.52 -16.67
CA THR A 147 -35.31 0.60 -16.96
C THR A 147 -36.65 1.32 -16.91
N LYS A 148 -37.72 0.66 -17.39
CA LYS A 148 -39.09 1.19 -17.37
C LYS A 148 -39.59 1.55 -15.97
N ASP A 149 -39.05 0.90 -14.93
CA ASP A 149 -39.40 1.13 -13.53
C ASP A 149 -38.54 2.23 -12.86
N GLY A 150 -37.72 2.94 -13.64
CA GLY A 150 -36.89 4.05 -13.16
C GLY A 150 -35.60 3.63 -12.43
N ARG A 151 -35.27 2.33 -12.41
CA ARG A 151 -33.99 1.82 -11.86
C ARG A 151 -32.88 1.88 -12.91
N VAL A 152 -31.63 1.95 -12.48
CA VAL A 152 -30.46 1.87 -13.37
C VAL A 152 -30.52 0.57 -14.20
N ASP A 153 -30.36 0.70 -15.51
CA ASP A 153 -30.29 -0.39 -16.46
C ASP A 153 -28.85 -0.92 -16.58
N TRP A 154 -28.50 -1.82 -15.68
CA TRP A 154 -27.17 -2.45 -15.63
C TRP A 154 -26.82 -3.30 -16.85
N SER A 155 -27.79 -3.65 -17.71
CA SER A 155 -27.51 -4.38 -18.95
C SER A 155 -26.65 -3.57 -19.92
N GLN A 156 -26.64 -2.24 -19.77
CA GLN A 156 -25.85 -1.30 -20.56
C GLN A 156 -24.50 -0.94 -19.94
N ASP A 157 -24.18 -1.45 -18.74
CA ASP A 157 -22.85 -1.28 -18.15
C ASP A 157 -21.84 -2.28 -18.74
N PHE A 158 -20.56 -2.10 -18.43
CA PHE A 158 -19.45 -2.85 -19.02
C PHE A 158 -19.59 -4.37 -18.95
N PHE A 159 -20.09 -4.91 -17.83
CA PHE A 159 -20.28 -6.35 -17.63
C PHE A 159 -21.72 -6.83 -17.91
N CYS A 160 -22.58 -5.95 -18.43
CA CYS A 160 -24.01 -6.18 -18.65
C CYS A 160 -24.77 -6.62 -17.37
N LYS A 161 -24.20 -6.33 -16.21
CA LYS A 161 -24.74 -6.60 -14.87
C LYS A 161 -24.00 -5.72 -13.85
N PRO A 162 -24.54 -5.55 -12.63
CA PRO A 162 -23.83 -4.85 -11.56
C PRO A 162 -22.46 -5.49 -11.28
N ALA A 163 -21.45 -4.66 -11.10
CA ALA A 163 -20.10 -5.06 -10.71
C ALA A 163 -19.64 -4.27 -9.49
N PHE A 164 -18.78 -4.90 -8.69
CA PHE A 164 -18.38 -4.46 -7.37
C PHE A 164 -16.89 -4.68 -7.14
N LEU A 165 -16.30 -3.95 -6.19
CA LEU A 165 -15.02 -4.32 -5.62
C LEU A 165 -15.20 -5.46 -4.62
N THR A 166 -14.33 -6.48 -4.71
CA THR A 166 -14.45 -7.68 -3.90
C THR A 166 -14.21 -7.43 -2.41
N VAL A 167 -15.03 -8.05 -1.57
CA VAL A 167 -14.83 -8.12 -0.12
C VAL A 167 -13.87 -9.25 0.26
N SER A 168 -13.76 -10.28 -0.61
CA SER A 168 -13.01 -11.49 -0.31
C SER A 168 -12.70 -12.30 -1.58
N GLY A 169 -11.50 -12.90 -1.64
CA GLY A 169 -11.09 -13.81 -2.71
C GLY A 169 -11.49 -15.27 -2.48
N GLN A 170 -12.20 -15.58 -1.39
CA GLN A 170 -12.43 -16.94 -0.89
C GLN A 170 -13.10 -17.86 -1.91
N LEU A 171 -14.24 -17.45 -2.49
CA LEU A 171 -15.00 -18.28 -3.44
C LEU A 171 -14.18 -18.63 -4.69
N ASN A 172 -13.36 -17.67 -5.15
CA ASN A 172 -12.42 -17.93 -6.24
C ASN A 172 -11.35 -18.92 -5.77
N GLY A 173 -10.77 -18.74 -4.58
CA GLY A 173 -9.80 -19.66 -3.98
C GLY A 173 -10.33 -21.10 -3.91
N GLU A 174 -11.55 -21.31 -3.44
CA GLU A 174 -12.19 -22.63 -3.38
C GLU A 174 -12.29 -23.30 -4.75
N THR A 175 -12.65 -22.52 -5.79
CA THR A 175 -12.69 -23.04 -7.17
C THR A 175 -11.31 -23.53 -7.62
N TYR A 176 -10.26 -22.75 -7.37
CA TYR A 176 -8.90 -23.14 -7.73
C TYR A 176 -8.36 -24.31 -6.90
N ALA A 177 -8.73 -24.40 -5.61
CA ALA A 177 -8.33 -25.49 -4.73
C ALA A 177 -8.74 -26.86 -5.33
N THR A 178 -9.93 -26.95 -5.94
CA THR A 178 -10.38 -28.20 -6.59
C THR A 178 -9.48 -28.70 -7.73
N ALA A 179 -8.66 -27.83 -8.33
CA ALA A 179 -7.74 -28.17 -9.41
C ALA A 179 -6.26 -28.17 -8.98
N LEU A 180 -5.89 -27.31 -8.03
CA LEU A 180 -4.51 -27.06 -7.63
C LEU A 180 -4.18 -27.57 -6.21
N SER A 181 -5.14 -28.20 -5.54
CA SER A 181 -5.08 -28.64 -4.14
C SER A 181 -4.99 -27.46 -3.16
N ASP A 182 -3.78 -27.05 -2.77
CA ASP A 182 -3.56 -26.05 -1.74
C ASP A 182 -3.24 -24.70 -2.36
N VAL A 183 -4.12 -23.72 -2.13
CA VAL A 183 -4.00 -22.39 -2.72
C VAL A 183 -4.12 -21.29 -1.69
N TYR A 184 -3.54 -20.14 -2.00
CA TYR A 184 -3.74 -18.93 -1.22
C TYR A 184 -3.91 -17.71 -2.12
N THR A 185 -4.73 -16.77 -1.68
CA THR A 185 -4.85 -15.44 -2.24
C THR A 185 -4.07 -14.46 -1.37
N PHE A 186 -3.52 -13.43 -1.99
CA PHE A 186 -2.87 -12.32 -1.31
C PHE A 186 -3.12 -11.08 -2.17
N GLY A 187 -4.05 -10.23 -1.74
CA GLY A 187 -4.51 -9.11 -2.56
C GLY A 187 -5.37 -8.11 -1.80
N PRO A 188 -5.75 -7.00 -2.45
CA PRO A 188 -6.62 -6.00 -1.85
C PRO A 188 -8.07 -6.48 -1.80
N THR A 189 -8.76 -6.09 -0.73
CA THR A 189 -10.20 -6.26 -0.52
C THR A 189 -10.79 -4.94 -0.03
N PHE A 190 -12.10 -4.78 -0.23
CA PHE A 190 -12.77 -3.51 -0.03
C PHE A 190 -14.04 -3.68 0.78
N ARG A 191 -14.32 -2.74 1.68
CA ARG A 191 -15.57 -2.68 2.46
C ARG A 191 -16.11 -1.26 2.41
N ALA A 192 -17.35 -1.10 1.96
CA ALA A 192 -17.98 0.21 1.81
C ALA A 192 -18.75 0.67 3.06
N GLU A 193 -18.56 -0.01 4.19
CA GLU A 193 -19.16 0.39 5.46
C GLU A 193 -18.78 1.83 5.84
N ASN A 194 -19.76 2.63 6.25
CA ASN A 194 -19.53 3.99 6.74
C ASN A 194 -18.96 3.98 8.18
N SER A 195 -17.72 3.51 8.32
CA SER A 195 -17.09 3.20 9.60
C SER A 195 -15.78 3.96 9.79
N ASN A 196 -15.84 5.10 10.49
CA ASN A 196 -14.66 5.93 10.77
C ASN A 196 -14.06 5.62 12.15
N THR A 197 -13.41 4.46 12.29
CA THR A 197 -12.75 4.04 13.53
C THR A 197 -11.23 3.96 13.37
N SER A 198 -10.50 3.82 14.48
CA SER A 198 -9.04 3.63 14.44
C SER A 198 -8.59 2.28 13.88
N ARG A 199 -9.52 1.36 13.59
CA ARG A 199 -9.25 -0.02 13.17
C ARG A 199 -9.86 -0.41 11.82
N HIS A 200 -10.69 0.44 11.21
CA HIS A 200 -11.33 0.15 9.94
C HIS A 200 -10.66 0.91 8.79
N LEU A 201 -10.57 0.24 7.65
CA LEU A 201 -10.12 0.79 6.37
C LEU A 201 -11.09 0.34 5.30
N ALA A 202 -11.43 1.23 4.37
CA ALA A 202 -12.25 0.89 3.21
C ALA A 202 -11.49 0.01 2.20
N GLU A 203 -10.15 0.11 2.18
CA GLU A 203 -9.24 -0.73 1.41
C GLU A 203 -8.19 -1.33 2.35
N PHE A 204 -8.04 -2.64 2.31
CA PHE A 204 -7.02 -3.36 3.05
C PHE A 204 -6.56 -4.59 2.28
N TRP A 205 -5.44 -5.17 2.71
CA TRP A 205 -4.88 -6.36 2.08
C TRP A 205 -5.17 -7.57 2.94
N VAL A 206 -5.62 -8.64 2.31
CA VAL A 206 -5.96 -9.90 2.97
C VAL A 206 -5.16 -11.02 2.33
N SER A 207 -4.59 -11.88 3.17
CA SER A 207 -4.12 -13.20 2.77
C SER A 207 -5.18 -14.20 3.17
N GLN A 208 -5.74 -14.94 2.22
CA GLN A 208 -6.72 -15.99 2.47
C GLN A 208 -6.19 -17.30 1.91
N TYR A 209 -6.53 -18.41 2.52
CA TYR A 209 -6.04 -19.71 2.14
C TYR A 209 -7.20 -20.69 2.02
N SER A 210 -7.13 -21.55 1.02
CA SER A 210 -8.11 -22.57 0.74
C SER A 210 -7.39 -23.90 0.59
N PHE A 211 -7.76 -24.84 1.44
CA PHE A 211 -7.25 -26.20 1.44
C PHE A 211 -8.26 -27.12 0.77
N THR A 212 -7.75 -28.14 0.09
CA THR A 212 -8.61 -29.26 -0.35
C THR A 212 -8.54 -30.36 0.71
N PHE A 213 -9.69 -30.95 1.05
CA PHE A 213 -9.83 -32.05 2.03
C PHE A 213 -9.53 -31.71 3.50
N MET A 214 -9.37 -30.44 3.86
CA MET A 214 -9.15 -30.03 5.25
C MET A 214 -10.46 -29.85 6.02
N PHE A 215 -10.56 -30.46 7.19
CA PHE A 215 -11.68 -30.25 8.11
C PHE A 215 -11.37 -29.15 9.12
N LEU A 216 -12.41 -28.56 9.74
CA LEU A 216 -12.24 -27.53 10.78
C LEU A 216 -11.39 -28.00 11.97
N SER A 217 -11.31 -29.30 12.22
CA SER A 217 -10.48 -29.89 13.29
C SER A 217 -8.98 -29.89 12.99
N GLU A 218 -8.59 -29.59 11.76
CA GLU A 218 -7.19 -29.59 11.31
C GLU A 218 -6.58 -28.17 11.28
N PHE A 219 -7.35 -27.18 11.74
CA PHE A 219 -6.93 -25.79 11.96
C PHE A 219 -6.32 -25.55 13.34
#